data_AF-H0AAR3-F1
#
_entry.id   AF-H0AAR3-F1
#
_cell.length_a   1.000
_cell.length_b   1.000
_cell.length_c   1.000
_cell.angle_alpha   90.00
_cell.angle_beta   90.00
_cell.angle_gamma   90.00
#
_symmetry.space_group_name_H-M   'P 1'
#
loop_
_entity.id
_entity.type
_entity.pdbx_description
1 polymer ?
#
loop_
_entity_poly.entity_id
_entity_poly.type
_entity_poly.pdbx_seq_one_letter_code
_entity_poly.pdbx_strand_id
1 'polypeptide(L)'
;MKFDKFEKDDKILFNDRKAPLTVEQVKEEEMEVSGPSGGEYEIYYDGDTRLVAKPGNRKYSSYCKDLRKVGEWIRTEDEWIHSKSEASIKLEKKDNGFWTLKSEKFEDELDNPMYGFSNREAALEEVEKFIENCPEG
;
A
#
# COMPACT_ATOMS: atom_id res chain seq x y z
N MET A 1 18.60 -11.24 -8.57
CA MET A 1 17.38 -11.49 -9.37
C MET A 1 16.65 -10.17 -9.64
N LYS A 2 15.97 -10.02 -10.78
CA LYS A 2 15.28 -8.75 -11.10
C LYS A 2 14.11 -8.43 -10.16
N PHE A 3 13.68 -9.41 -9.36
CA PHE A 3 12.64 -9.31 -8.35
C PHE A 3 13.13 -9.59 -6.92
N ASP A 4 14.44 -9.45 -6.63
CA ASP A 4 15.02 -9.74 -5.28
C ASP A 4 14.28 -9.05 -4.12
N LYS A 5 13.65 -7.90 -4.40
CA LYS A 5 12.94 -7.15 -3.39
C LYS A 5 11.58 -7.75 -3.03
N PHE A 6 11.00 -8.69 -3.78
CA PHE A 6 9.65 -9.24 -3.55
C PHE A 6 9.68 -10.65 -2.99
N GLU A 7 8.68 -10.98 -2.18
CA GLU A 7 8.51 -12.28 -1.55
C GLU A 7 7.08 -12.79 -1.77
N LYS A 8 6.87 -14.09 -1.56
CA LYS A 8 5.52 -14.67 -1.57
C LYS A 8 4.65 -13.96 -0.53
N ASP A 9 3.38 -13.82 -0.84
CA ASP A 9 2.33 -13.17 -0.04
C ASP A 9 2.46 -11.64 0.05
N ASP A 10 3.50 -11.02 -0.55
CA ASP A 10 3.56 -9.57 -0.66
C ASP A 10 2.39 -9.05 -1.50
N LYS A 11 1.86 -7.89 -1.08
CA LYS A 11 0.89 -7.14 -1.85
C LYS A 11 1.61 -6.12 -2.71
N ILE A 12 1.22 -6.00 -3.97
CA ILE A 12 1.86 -5.11 -4.94
C ILE A 12 0.84 -4.28 -5.72
N LEU A 13 1.26 -3.07 -6.09
CA LEU A 13 0.58 -2.22 -7.06
C LEU A 13 1.55 -1.86 -8.19
N PHE A 14 0.99 -1.57 -9.35
CA PHE A 14 1.72 -1.06 -10.50
C PHE A 14 0.76 -0.26 -11.38
N ASN A 15 1.31 0.67 -12.17
CA ASN A 15 0.53 1.66 -12.91
C ASN A 15 -0.56 2.30 -12.00
N ASP A 16 -1.76 2.55 -12.54
CA ASP A 16 -2.90 3.13 -11.83
C ASP A 16 -3.84 2.08 -11.21
N ARG A 17 -3.37 0.86 -10.92
CA ARG A 17 -4.22 -0.13 -10.24
C ARG A 17 -4.64 0.40 -8.87
N LYS A 18 -5.93 0.26 -8.57
CA LYS A 18 -6.49 0.54 -7.25
C LYS A 18 -6.43 -0.65 -6.30
N ALA A 19 -6.57 -1.86 -6.86
CA ALA A 19 -6.61 -3.09 -6.09
C ALA A 19 -5.28 -3.83 -6.19
N PRO A 20 -4.63 -4.14 -5.05
CA PRO A 20 -3.35 -4.82 -5.03
C PRO A 20 -3.45 -6.26 -5.54
N LEU A 21 -2.34 -6.74 -6.11
CA LEU A 21 -2.16 -8.16 -6.42
C LEU A 21 -1.32 -8.81 -5.32
N THR A 22 -1.52 -10.10 -5.11
CA THR A 22 -0.70 -10.92 -4.21
C THR A 22 0.40 -11.60 -5.02
N VAL A 23 1.63 -11.61 -4.51
CA VAL A 23 2.73 -12.37 -5.10
C VAL A 23 2.59 -13.84 -4.72
N GLU A 24 2.42 -14.71 -5.71
CA GLU A 24 2.28 -16.16 -5.48
C GLU A 24 3.64 -16.86 -5.53
N GLN A 25 4.50 -16.44 -6.49
CA GLN A 25 5.81 -17.01 -6.69
C GLN A 25 6.77 -15.98 -7.30
N VAL A 26 8.00 -15.96 -6.80
CA VAL A 26 9.11 -15.16 -7.37
C VAL A 26 10.15 -16.10 -7.96
N LYS A 27 10.50 -15.90 -9.22
CA LYS A 27 11.58 -16.58 -9.93
C LYS A 27 12.61 -15.54 -10.39
N GLU A 28 13.72 -15.99 -10.99
CA GLU A 28 14.86 -15.12 -11.31
C GLU A 28 14.51 -13.95 -12.26
N GLU A 29 13.66 -14.22 -13.26
CA GLU A 29 13.26 -13.28 -14.32
C GLU A 29 11.75 -13.02 -14.40
N GLU A 30 10.95 -13.72 -13.60
CA GLU A 30 9.49 -13.64 -13.62
C GLU A 30 8.89 -13.75 -12.21
N MET A 31 7.70 -13.18 -12.04
CA MET A 31 6.94 -13.20 -10.81
C MET A 31 5.47 -13.48 -11.14
N GLU A 32 4.90 -14.50 -10.51
CA GLU A 32 3.50 -14.87 -10.65
C GLU A 32 2.68 -14.16 -9.58
N VAL A 33 1.56 -13.56 -9.98
CA VAL A 33 0.74 -12.71 -9.12
C VAL A 33 -0.74 -12.98 -9.32
N SER A 34 -1.50 -12.96 -8.23
CA SER A 34 -2.94 -13.20 -8.20
C SER A 34 -3.71 -11.93 -7.83
N GLY A 35 -4.84 -11.70 -8.48
CA GLY A 35 -5.76 -10.63 -8.18
C GLY A 35 -6.80 -11.02 -7.14
N PRO A 36 -7.41 -10.03 -6.46
CA PRO A 36 -8.37 -10.28 -5.38
C PRO A 36 -9.64 -11.03 -5.85
N SER A 37 -9.93 -11.01 -7.15
CA SER A 37 -11.05 -11.76 -7.76
C SER A 37 -10.61 -13.04 -8.47
N GLY A 38 -9.41 -13.56 -8.16
CA GLY A 38 -8.88 -14.81 -8.74
C GLY A 38 -8.25 -14.69 -10.12
N GLY A 39 -7.95 -13.47 -10.59
CA GLY A 39 -7.26 -13.26 -11.87
C GLY A 39 -5.75 -13.48 -11.73
N GLU A 40 -5.17 -14.36 -12.54
CA GLU A 40 -3.73 -14.65 -12.51
C GLU A 40 -2.96 -13.87 -13.58
N TYR A 41 -1.75 -13.43 -13.24
CA TYR A 41 -0.85 -12.70 -14.13
C TYR A 41 0.60 -13.10 -13.88
N GLU A 42 1.43 -12.95 -14.91
CA GLU A 42 2.89 -13.05 -14.84
C GLU A 42 3.49 -11.65 -15.09
N ILE A 43 4.40 -11.22 -14.21
CA ILE A 43 5.22 -10.03 -14.40
C ILE A 43 6.63 -10.51 -14.74
N TYR A 44 7.18 -10.06 -15.85
CA TYR A 44 8.49 -10.50 -16.33
C TYR A 44 9.26 -9.34 -16.97
N TYR A 45 10.54 -9.57 -17.25
CA TYR A 45 11.35 -8.64 -18.03
C TYR A 45 11.57 -9.14 -19.45
N ASP A 46 11.41 -8.26 -20.43
CA ASP A 46 11.88 -8.44 -21.81
C ASP A 46 12.98 -7.41 -22.07
N GLY A 47 14.24 -7.88 -22.06
CA GLY A 47 15.41 -7.00 -21.94
C GLY A 47 15.34 -6.15 -20.66
N ASP A 48 15.34 -4.83 -20.81
CA ASP A 48 15.22 -3.88 -19.69
C ASP A 48 13.76 -3.44 -19.40
N THR A 49 12.79 -3.95 -20.16
CA THR A 49 11.39 -3.56 -20.03
C THR A 49 10.64 -4.52 -19.12
N ARG A 50 9.97 -4.00 -18.09
CA ARG A 50 9.07 -4.80 -17.24
C ARG A 50 7.66 -4.83 -17.82
N LEU A 51 7.12 -6.03 -17.98
CA LEU A 51 5.85 -6.31 -18.62
C LEU A 51 4.96 -7.17 -17.71
N VAL A 52 3.64 -7.12 -17.93
CA VAL A 52 2.65 -7.97 -17.27
C VAL A 52 1.74 -8.61 -18.32
N ALA A 53 1.47 -9.90 -18.19
CA ALA A 53 0.58 -10.65 -19.06
C ALA A 53 -0.25 -11.67 -18.28
N LYS A 54 -1.28 -12.24 -18.91
CA LYS A 54 -1.88 -13.48 -18.39
C LYS A 54 -0.91 -14.64 -18.63
N PRO A 55 -0.89 -15.66 -17.76
CA PRO A 55 -0.01 -16.81 -17.92
C PRO A 55 -0.10 -17.42 -19.32
N GLY A 56 1.04 -17.58 -19.99
CA GLY A 56 1.14 -18.18 -21.32
C GLY A 56 0.69 -17.26 -22.47
N ASN A 57 0.36 -16.00 -22.19
CA ASN A 57 -0.15 -15.05 -23.19
C ASN A 57 0.69 -13.77 -23.31
N ARG A 58 2.02 -13.90 -23.23
CA ARG A 58 3.00 -12.80 -23.33
C ARG A 58 2.86 -11.94 -24.58
N LYS A 59 2.31 -12.47 -25.67
CA LYS A 59 2.03 -11.70 -26.91
C LYS A 59 1.11 -10.49 -26.68
N TYR A 60 0.26 -10.55 -25.65
CA TYR A 60 -0.65 -9.46 -25.27
C TYR A 60 -0.23 -8.80 -23.95
N SER A 61 1.09 -8.78 -23.67
CA SER A 61 1.63 -8.13 -22.50
C SER A 61 1.40 -6.62 -22.52
N SER A 62 1.22 -6.05 -21.34
CA SER A 62 1.19 -4.60 -21.12
C SER A 62 2.40 -4.15 -20.31
N TYR A 63 2.74 -2.87 -20.37
CA TYR A 63 3.79 -2.31 -19.52
C TYR A 63 3.42 -2.38 -18.04
N CYS A 64 4.38 -2.79 -17.21
CA CYS A 64 4.27 -2.77 -15.77
C CYS A 64 5.21 -1.69 -15.21
N LYS A 65 4.72 -0.45 -15.16
CA LYS A 65 5.47 0.69 -14.61
C LYS A 65 5.22 0.79 -13.10
N ASP A 66 6.21 1.35 -12.39
CA ASP A 66 6.05 1.73 -10.98
C ASP A 66 5.60 0.57 -10.06
N LEU A 67 6.13 -0.64 -10.30
CA LEU A 67 5.88 -1.80 -9.44
C LEU A 67 6.42 -1.55 -8.03
N ARG A 68 5.48 -1.41 -7.11
CA ARG A 68 5.70 -1.07 -5.71
C ARG A 68 5.04 -2.09 -4.81
N LYS A 69 5.63 -2.28 -3.63
CA LYS A 69 5.00 -3.06 -2.57
C LYS A 69 4.01 -2.17 -1.84
N VAL A 70 2.91 -2.76 -1.42
CA VAL A 70 1.98 -2.16 -0.48
C VAL A 70 1.94 -3.04 0.76
N GLY A 71 1.68 -2.44 1.91
CA GLY A 71 1.42 -3.16 3.14
C GLY A 71 -0.05 -3.10 3.50
N GLU A 72 -0.32 -3.39 4.76
CA GLU A 72 -1.62 -3.27 5.38
C GLU A 72 -1.50 -2.34 6.57
N TRP A 73 -2.49 -1.47 6.75
CA TRP A 73 -2.63 -0.67 7.96
C TRP A 73 -3.39 -1.48 8.99
N ILE A 74 -2.68 -1.89 10.05
CA ILE A 74 -3.25 -2.69 11.13
C ILE A 74 -3.69 -1.73 12.23
N ARG A 75 -4.99 -1.71 12.50
CA ARG A 75 -5.58 -0.89 13.56
C ARG A 75 -5.54 -1.61 14.90
N THR A 76 -4.98 -0.95 15.91
CA THR A 76 -5.03 -1.33 17.33
C THR A 76 -5.60 -0.15 18.11
N GLU A 77 -6.88 -0.22 18.48
CA GLU A 77 -7.62 0.86 19.15
C GLU A 77 -7.63 2.19 18.36
N ASP A 78 -6.79 3.14 18.82
CA ASP A 78 -6.61 4.50 18.29
C ASP A 78 -5.25 4.66 17.59
N GLU A 79 -4.62 3.55 17.22
CA GLU A 79 -3.33 3.51 16.54
C GLU A 79 -3.39 2.63 15.30
N TRP A 80 -2.74 3.06 14.23
CA TRP A 80 -2.59 2.34 12.97
C TRP A 80 -1.12 2.18 12.69
N ILE A 81 -0.69 0.96 12.42
CA ILE A 81 0.71 0.65 12.13
C ILE A 81 0.75 -0.02 10.77
N HIS A 82 1.60 0.50 9.88
CA HIS A 82 1.78 -0.06 8.56
C HIS A 82 2.73 -1.26 8.60
N SER A 83 2.30 -2.39 8.06
CA SER A 83 3.01 -3.67 8.18
C SER A 83 4.37 -3.74 7.48
N LYS A 84 4.69 -2.77 6.61
CA LYS A 84 5.91 -2.81 5.77
C LYS A 84 6.76 -1.55 5.78
N SER A 85 6.24 -0.40 6.25
CA SER A 85 6.96 0.88 6.16
C SER A 85 7.33 1.48 7.51
N GLU A 86 7.12 0.77 8.64
CA GLU A 86 7.26 1.30 10.01
C GLU A 86 6.43 2.58 10.29
N ALA A 87 5.62 3.01 9.34
CA ALA A 87 4.76 4.15 9.52
C ALA A 87 3.69 3.85 10.56
N SER A 88 3.36 4.86 11.34
CA SER A 88 2.30 4.78 12.33
C SER A 88 1.48 6.06 12.33
N ILE A 89 0.19 5.94 12.69
CA ILE A 89 -0.70 7.07 12.92
C ILE A 89 -1.44 6.80 14.23
N LYS A 90 -1.51 7.79 15.11
CA LYS A 90 -2.15 7.67 16.42
C LYS A 90 -3.08 8.84 16.69
N LEU A 91 -4.30 8.54 17.13
CA LEU A 91 -5.21 9.52 17.70
C LEU A 91 -4.83 9.78 19.16
N GLU A 92 -4.63 11.05 19.51
CA GLU A 92 -4.37 11.49 20.88
C GLU A 92 -5.38 12.57 21.29
N LYS A 93 -5.96 12.42 22.47
CA LYS A 93 -6.80 13.45 23.08
C LYS A 93 -5.92 14.43 23.86
N LYS A 94 -5.97 15.70 23.47
CA LYS A 94 -5.28 16.81 24.12
C LYS A 94 -5.97 17.21 25.42
N ASP A 95 -5.23 17.91 26.30
CA ASP A 95 -5.73 18.43 27.58
C ASP A 95 -6.89 19.42 27.41
N ASN A 96 -6.94 20.13 26.27
CA ASN A 96 -8.02 21.04 25.91
C ASN A 96 -9.31 20.31 25.44
N GLY A 97 -9.32 18.97 25.44
CA GLY A 97 -10.45 18.14 25.06
C GLY A 97 -10.56 17.82 23.55
N PHE A 98 -9.73 18.44 22.71
CA PHE A 98 -9.68 18.19 21.26
C PHE A 98 -8.81 16.97 20.93
N TRP A 99 -8.99 16.41 19.73
CA TRP A 99 -8.23 15.27 19.24
C TRP A 99 -7.19 15.70 18.21
N THR A 100 -6.07 15.00 18.13
CA THR A 100 -4.99 15.28 17.17
C THR A 100 -4.47 13.97 16.61
N LEU A 101 -3.92 14.03 15.41
CA LEU A 101 -3.20 12.91 14.80
C LEU A 101 -1.71 13.10 15.00
N LYS A 102 -1.03 12.08 15.50
CA LYS A 102 0.43 11.97 15.47
C LYS A 102 0.81 10.91 14.45
N SER A 103 1.76 11.20 13.59
CA SER A 103 2.27 10.26 12.61
C SER A 103 3.77 10.09 12.76
N GLU A 104 4.26 8.92 12.37
CA GLU A 104 5.66 8.68 12.04
C GLU A 104 5.77 8.52 10.52
N LYS A 105 6.77 9.17 9.90
CA LYS A 105 7.02 9.24 8.43
C LYS A 105 6.08 10.12 7.60
N PHE A 106 4.98 10.61 8.18
CA PHE A 106 3.97 11.47 7.52
C PHE A 106 3.67 12.74 8.30
N GLU A 107 4.69 13.26 8.97
CA GLU A 107 4.64 14.57 9.59
C GLU A 107 4.37 15.58 8.46
N ASP A 108 3.33 16.40 8.59
CA ASP A 108 2.84 17.37 7.60
C ASP A 108 1.95 16.85 6.45
N GLU A 109 1.73 15.55 6.30
CA GLU A 109 0.81 15.01 5.28
C GLU A 109 -0.62 14.77 5.81
N LEU A 110 -0.78 14.71 7.13
CA LEU A 110 -2.09 14.60 7.78
C LEU A 110 -2.72 15.98 7.97
N ASP A 111 -3.98 16.13 7.56
CA ASP A 111 -4.74 17.38 7.76
C ASP A 111 -5.13 17.52 9.25
N ASN A 112 -4.23 18.08 10.04
CA ASN A 112 -4.46 18.39 11.45
C ASN A 112 -4.92 19.84 11.62
N PRO A 113 -6.15 20.09 12.10
CA PRO A 113 -6.57 21.45 12.46
C PRO A 113 -5.68 22.04 13.55
N MET A 114 -5.45 23.36 13.51
CA MET A 114 -4.58 24.07 14.47
C MET A 114 -4.89 23.76 15.95
N TYR A 115 -6.17 23.66 16.30
CA TYR A 115 -6.62 23.33 17.66
C TYR A 115 -6.90 21.84 17.89
N GLY A 116 -6.83 21.02 16.82
CA GLY A 116 -7.29 19.64 16.79
C GLY A 116 -8.76 19.50 16.38
N PHE A 117 -9.20 18.26 16.22
CA PHE A 117 -10.58 17.89 15.90
C PHE A 117 -11.47 18.00 17.13
N SER A 118 -12.70 18.46 16.93
CA SER A 118 -13.68 18.68 18.00
C SER A 118 -14.19 17.38 18.64
N ASN A 119 -14.10 16.26 17.93
CA ASN A 119 -14.48 14.95 18.41
C ASN A 119 -13.62 13.85 17.78
N ARG A 120 -13.69 12.65 18.37
CA ARG A 120 -12.90 11.48 17.92
C ARG A 120 -13.32 11.00 16.53
N GLU A 121 -14.60 11.08 16.20
CA GLU A 121 -15.14 10.58 14.92
C GLU A 121 -14.57 11.37 13.73
N ALA A 122 -14.45 12.70 13.85
CA ALA A 122 -13.85 13.54 12.82
C ALA A 122 -12.36 13.25 12.63
N ALA A 123 -11.61 13.04 13.72
CA ALA A 123 -10.21 12.63 13.65
C ALA A 123 -10.06 11.24 13.01
N LEU A 124 -10.97 10.31 13.33
CA LEU A 124 -10.98 8.96 12.78
C LEU A 124 -11.25 8.98 11.27
N GLU A 125 -12.24 9.75 10.82
CA GLU A 125 -12.58 9.86 9.39
C GLU A 125 -11.38 10.36 8.57
N GLU A 126 -10.59 11.29 9.11
CA GLU A 126 -9.39 11.79 8.44
C GLU A 126 -8.30 10.71 8.31
N VAL A 127 -8.08 9.92 9.37
CA VAL A 127 -7.13 8.80 9.31
C VAL A 127 -7.58 7.73 8.30
N GLU A 128 -8.87 7.39 8.29
CA GLU A 128 -9.41 6.41 7.33
C GLU A 128 -9.23 6.89 5.88
N LYS A 129 -9.51 8.16 5.59
CA LYS A 129 -9.25 8.76 4.28
C LYS A 129 -7.77 8.73 3.90
N PHE A 130 -6.88 9.04 4.83
CA PHE A 130 -5.44 9.02 4.56
C PHE A 130 -4.97 7.60 4.22
N ILE A 131 -5.35 6.62 5.04
CA ILE A 131 -4.95 5.21 4.89
C ILE A 131 -5.41 4.61 3.57
N GLU A 132 -6.63 4.91 3.13
CA GLU A 132 -7.14 4.45 1.84
C GLU A 132 -6.32 4.98 0.66
N ASN A 133 -5.75 6.18 0.81
CA ASN A 133 -4.94 6.82 -0.22
C ASN A 133 -3.44 6.52 -0.10
N CYS A 134 -2.97 6.01 1.05
CA CYS A 134 -1.57 5.70 1.29
C CYS A 134 -1.33 4.21 1.63
N PRO A 135 -1.59 3.27 0.70
CA PRO A 135 -1.39 1.84 0.93
C PRO A 135 0.08 1.42 0.99
N GLU A 136 1.00 2.29 0.57
CA GLU A 136 2.44 2.08 0.68
C GLU A 136 2.95 2.31 2.10
N GLY A 137 2.07 2.85 2.96
CA GLY A 137 2.37 3.24 4.31
C GLY A 137 3.15 4.51 4.27
#